data_AF-A0A3C1S9T1-F1
#
_entry.id   AF-A0A3C1S9T1-F1
#
_cell.length_a   1.000
_cell.length_b   1.000
_cell.length_c   1.000
_cell.angle_alpha   90.00
_cell.angle_beta   90.00
_cell.angle_gamma   90.00
#
_symmetry.space_group_name_H-M   'P 1'
#
loop_
_entity.id
_entity.type
_entity.pdbx_description
1 polymer ?
#
loop_
_entity_poly.entity_id
_entity_poly.type
_entity_poly.pdbx_seq_one_letter_code
_entity_poly.pdbx_strand_id
1 'polypeptide(L)'
;ELNFSSDIDLIFTYPELGETTGKSQSAKSPLERGQGCVTNDEFFVKLCRKLLTALSANTEDGFVFRVDMDLRPYGEGGPLVMNFDAMESYYQIQGREWERYAWIKARIIAGDKAAGEKLLQQLKPFIYRRYLDYGVFESLREMKGKISLEVQRHGMQDNIKLGSGGIREIEFFGQIFQLIRGGVVPALQTRRIQDVLPILVEEGFIEKAVCEELLAGYVFLRNTEHRLQEYADMQTHQLPPDELGQACLAASMGFENWKAFSQTLFMHREKIHWHFNTLLELRNA
;
A
#
# COMPACT_ATOMS: atom_id res chain seq x y z
N GLU A 1 -5.33 -1.98 -6.79
CA GLU A 1 -5.89 -1.00 -7.73
C GLU A 1 -4.83 0.06 -7.95
N LEU A 2 -4.09 0.02 -9.08
CA LEU A 2 -3.10 1.05 -9.39
C LEU A 2 -3.82 2.37 -9.76
N ASN A 3 -3.16 3.50 -9.51
CA ASN A 3 -3.64 4.79 -10.01
C ASN A 3 -3.16 4.97 -11.46
N PHE A 4 -3.68 5.99 -12.15
CA PHE A 4 -3.26 6.32 -13.50
C PHE A 4 -1.79 6.73 -13.55
N SER A 5 -1.42 7.69 -12.70
CA SER A 5 -0.05 8.11 -12.44
C SER A 5 0.33 7.70 -11.01
N SER A 6 0.97 6.54 -10.88
CA SER A 6 1.35 5.93 -9.60
C SER A 6 2.80 5.51 -9.61
N ASP A 7 3.44 5.60 -8.44
CA ASP A 7 4.64 4.84 -8.17
C ASP A 7 4.28 3.36 -8.01
N ILE A 8 5.28 2.49 -8.16
CA ILE A 8 5.18 1.07 -7.82
C ILE A 8 6.05 0.76 -6.60
N ASP A 9 5.41 0.33 -5.52
CA ASP A 9 6.10 -0.12 -4.31
C ASP A 9 6.60 -1.56 -4.49
N LEU A 10 7.92 -1.75 -4.47
CA LEU A 10 8.54 -3.06 -4.68
C LEU A 10 9.35 -3.51 -3.46
N ILE A 11 9.30 -4.81 -3.18
CA ILE A 11 10.18 -5.49 -2.22
C ILE A 11 10.82 -6.67 -2.96
N PHE A 12 12.15 -6.72 -2.98
CA PHE A 12 12.90 -7.79 -3.62
C PHE A 12 13.34 -8.85 -2.62
N THR A 13 13.30 -10.10 -3.06
CA THR A 13 13.69 -11.24 -2.23
C THR A 13 14.12 -12.44 -3.07
N TYR A 14 14.90 -13.35 -2.49
CA TYR A 14 15.33 -14.59 -3.12
C TYR A 14 15.26 -15.79 -2.15
N PRO A 15 15.18 -17.04 -2.64
CA PRO A 15 14.86 -18.17 -1.77
C PRO A 15 15.93 -18.47 -0.71
N GLU A 16 17.18 -18.63 -1.14
CA GLU A 16 18.21 -19.23 -0.29
C GLU A 16 19.60 -18.59 -0.48
N LEU A 17 20.38 -18.64 0.59
CA LEU A 17 21.80 -18.36 0.53
C LEU A 17 22.52 -19.44 -0.29
N GLY A 18 23.63 -19.06 -0.90
CA GLY A 18 24.41 -19.95 -1.74
C GLY A 18 25.25 -19.16 -2.72
N GLU A 19 25.73 -19.86 -3.73
CA GLU A 19 26.55 -19.29 -4.79
C GLU A 19 26.03 -19.71 -6.16
N THR A 20 26.29 -18.86 -7.15
CA THR A 20 25.94 -19.08 -8.54
C THR A 20 27.11 -18.70 -9.45
N THR A 21 27.04 -19.10 -10.71
CA THR A 21 28.09 -18.77 -11.68
C THR A 21 28.06 -17.29 -12.03
N GLY A 22 29.19 -16.60 -11.90
CA GLY A 22 29.32 -15.19 -12.23
C GLY A 22 30.71 -14.62 -11.95
N LYS A 23 30.94 -13.40 -12.45
CA LYS A 23 32.15 -12.64 -12.10
C LYS A 23 31.88 -11.84 -10.84
N SER A 24 32.49 -12.23 -9.72
CA SER A 24 32.47 -11.42 -8.50
C SER A 24 33.19 -10.08 -8.72
N GLN A 25 32.56 -9.00 -8.28
CA GLN A 25 33.16 -7.65 -8.27
C GLN A 25 33.96 -7.38 -6.99
N SER A 26 33.76 -8.18 -5.94
CA SER A 26 34.42 -8.09 -4.64
C SER A 26 35.69 -8.95 -4.55
N ALA A 27 35.94 -9.80 -5.56
CA ALA A 27 37.16 -10.60 -5.69
C ALA A 27 38.41 -9.72 -5.65
N LYS A 28 39.24 -9.93 -4.62
CA LYS A 28 40.45 -9.13 -4.34
C LYS A 28 41.65 -9.64 -5.13
N SER A 29 41.61 -10.88 -5.64
CA SER A 29 42.72 -11.45 -6.43
C SER A 29 42.32 -11.87 -7.85
N PRO A 30 43.29 -11.92 -8.81
CA PRO A 30 43.08 -12.51 -10.13
C PRO A 30 42.68 -14.00 -10.09
N LEU A 31 43.11 -14.76 -9.07
CA LEU A 31 42.72 -16.16 -8.88
C LEU A 31 41.25 -16.30 -8.47
N GLU A 32 40.76 -15.43 -7.57
CA GLU A 32 39.34 -15.37 -7.16
C GLU A 32 38.44 -14.95 -8.32
N ARG A 33 38.90 -14.02 -9.19
CA ARG A 33 38.19 -13.65 -10.43
C ARG A 33 38.07 -14.79 -11.44
N GLY A 34 38.96 -15.78 -11.38
CA GLY A 34 38.98 -16.95 -12.26
C GLY A 34 38.04 -18.08 -11.85
N GLN A 35 37.54 -18.10 -10.60
CA GLN A 35 36.69 -19.18 -10.10
C GLN A 35 35.22 -19.09 -10.57
N GLY A 36 34.82 -17.97 -11.18
CA GLY A 36 33.52 -17.84 -11.83
C GLY A 36 32.32 -18.06 -10.90
N CYS A 37 32.50 -17.90 -9.58
CA CYS A 37 31.47 -18.05 -8.57
C CYS A 37 31.18 -16.71 -7.89
N VAL A 38 29.92 -16.44 -7.58
CA VAL A 38 29.45 -15.22 -6.91
C VAL A 38 28.35 -15.62 -5.92
N THR A 39 28.23 -14.95 -4.78
CA THR A 39 27.15 -15.25 -3.84
C THR A 39 25.80 -14.88 -4.46
N ASN A 40 24.74 -15.60 -4.06
CA ASN A 40 23.37 -15.28 -4.49
C ASN A 40 23.01 -13.82 -4.13
N ASP A 41 23.42 -13.34 -2.95
CA ASP A 41 23.21 -11.96 -2.52
C ASP A 41 23.84 -10.95 -3.50
N GLU A 42 25.13 -11.09 -3.80
CA GLU A 42 25.82 -10.20 -4.75
C GLU A 42 25.16 -10.23 -6.14
N PHE A 43 24.75 -11.41 -6.59
CA PHE A 43 24.02 -11.57 -7.85
C PHE A 43 22.68 -10.83 -7.84
N PHE A 44 21.85 -11.05 -6.82
CA PHE A 44 20.52 -10.45 -6.74
C PHE A 44 20.57 -8.96 -6.48
N VAL A 45 21.50 -8.45 -5.68
CA VAL A 45 21.72 -6.99 -5.51
C VAL A 45 22.01 -6.36 -6.87
N LYS A 46 22.89 -6.96 -7.67
CA LYS A 46 23.21 -6.46 -9.02
C LYS A 46 22.03 -6.54 -9.98
N LEU A 47 21.26 -7.64 -9.93
CA LEU A 47 20.06 -7.80 -10.74
C LEU A 47 19.00 -6.75 -10.39
N CYS A 48 18.71 -6.56 -9.11
CA CYS A 48 17.73 -5.59 -8.63
C CYS A 48 18.12 -4.16 -9.01
N ARG A 49 19.40 -3.79 -8.87
CA ARG A 49 19.88 -2.47 -9.33
C ARG A 49 19.66 -2.26 -10.83
N LYS A 50 19.96 -3.27 -11.66
CA LYS A 50 19.71 -3.20 -13.10
C LYS A 50 18.23 -3.06 -13.42
N LEU A 51 17.37 -3.80 -12.71
CA LEU A 51 15.92 -3.71 -12.86
C LEU A 51 15.41 -2.32 -12.48
N LEU A 52 15.85 -1.77 -11.34
CA LEU A 52 15.51 -0.41 -10.93
C LEU A 52 15.95 0.63 -11.97
N THR A 53 17.16 0.51 -12.51
CA THR A 53 17.61 1.39 -13.59
C THR A 53 16.72 1.24 -14.83
N ALA A 54 16.36 0.03 -15.23
CA ALA A 54 15.52 -0.19 -16.40
C ALA A 54 14.09 0.36 -16.23
N LEU A 55 13.56 0.37 -15.01
CA LEU A 55 12.23 0.90 -14.72
C LEU A 55 12.21 2.43 -14.59
N SER A 56 13.19 2.98 -13.88
CA SER A 56 13.19 4.38 -13.43
C SER A 56 14.07 5.31 -14.26
N ALA A 57 14.93 4.82 -15.15
CA ALA A 57 15.79 5.68 -15.97
C ALA A 57 14.93 6.53 -16.91
N ASN A 58 15.15 7.85 -16.88
CA ASN A 58 14.54 8.78 -17.81
C ASN A 58 15.36 8.83 -19.10
N THR A 59 14.81 8.29 -20.17
CA THR A 59 15.39 8.24 -21.51
C THR A 59 14.71 9.26 -22.42
N GLU A 60 15.08 9.28 -23.71
CA GLU A 60 14.37 10.11 -24.71
C GLU A 60 12.89 9.72 -24.85
N ASP A 61 12.55 8.46 -24.54
CA ASP A 61 11.18 7.94 -24.52
C ASP A 61 10.48 8.12 -23.17
N GLY A 62 11.09 8.85 -22.23
CA GLY A 62 10.62 8.98 -20.84
C GLY A 62 11.10 7.85 -19.93
N PHE A 63 10.31 7.54 -18.90
CA PHE A 63 10.56 6.46 -17.92
C PHE A 63 9.38 5.47 -17.92
N VAL A 64 9.60 4.25 -17.40
CA VAL A 64 8.53 3.24 -17.34
C VAL A 64 7.68 3.43 -16.09
N PHE A 65 8.31 3.37 -14.91
CA PHE A 65 7.65 3.61 -13.63
C PHE A 65 8.60 4.31 -12.67
N ARG A 66 8.04 5.15 -11.80
CA ARG A 66 8.69 5.54 -10.56
C ARG A 66 8.59 4.37 -9.58
N VAL A 67 9.70 4.01 -8.94
CA VAL A 67 9.77 2.86 -8.05
C VAL A 67 10.06 3.35 -6.64
N ASP A 68 9.20 2.95 -5.69
CA ASP A 68 9.39 3.15 -4.26
C ASP A 68 9.84 1.82 -3.63
N MET A 69 10.86 1.88 -2.78
CA MET A 69 11.47 0.73 -2.10
C MET A 69 11.40 0.86 -0.57
N ASP A 70 10.72 1.87 -0.03
CA ASP A 70 10.77 2.22 1.40
C ASP A 70 9.98 1.26 2.29
N LEU A 71 9.10 0.45 1.71
CA LEU A 71 8.36 -0.60 2.41
C LEU A 71 9.19 -1.87 2.68
N ARG A 72 10.43 -1.96 2.19
CA ARG A 72 11.30 -3.12 2.44
C ARG A 72 11.80 -3.13 3.90
N PRO A 73 12.21 -4.30 4.44
CA PRO A 73 12.82 -4.38 5.77
C PRO A 73 13.92 -3.34 5.99
N TYR A 74 13.89 -2.69 7.16
CA TYR A 74 14.80 -1.60 7.54
C TYR A 74 14.69 -0.31 6.69
N GLY A 75 13.72 -0.22 5.78
CA GLY A 75 13.48 0.97 4.94
C GLY A 75 14.68 1.34 4.07
N GLU A 76 14.90 2.64 3.84
CA GLU A 76 15.97 3.17 3.01
C GLU A 76 17.37 2.70 3.45
N GLY A 77 17.61 2.55 4.76
CA GLY A 77 18.87 2.07 5.32
C GLY A 77 19.10 0.55 5.21
N GLY A 78 18.09 -0.19 4.75
CA GLY A 78 18.11 -1.64 4.64
C GLY A 78 18.79 -2.20 3.39
N PRO A 79 19.10 -3.51 3.39
CA PRO A 79 19.55 -4.19 2.19
C PRO A 79 18.50 -4.05 1.07
N LEU A 80 18.98 -3.95 -0.18
CA LEU A 80 18.09 -3.84 -1.34
C LEU A 80 17.25 -5.11 -1.57
N VAL A 81 17.80 -6.26 -1.19
CA VAL A 81 17.20 -7.57 -1.36
C VAL A 81 17.58 -8.45 -0.17
N MET A 82 16.67 -9.34 0.26
CA MET A 82 16.91 -10.28 1.35
C MET A 82 16.50 -11.70 0.96
N ASN A 83 17.19 -12.72 1.49
CA ASN A 83 16.71 -14.08 1.37
C ASN A 83 15.44 -14.32 2.22
N PHE A 84 14.75 -15.44 1.98
CA PHE A 84 13.49 -15.75 2.68
C PHE A 84 13.68 -15.88 4.20
N ASP A 85 14.72 -16.59 4.65
CA ASP A 85 15.00 -16.80 6.08
C ASP A 85 15.25 -15.48 6.82
N ALA A 86 16.01 -14.58 6.20
CA ALA A 86 16.31 -13.26 6.75
C ALA A 86 15.06 -12.37 6.80
N MET A 87 14.20 -12.45 5.78
CA MET A 87 12.94 -11.72 5.73
C MET A 87 11.96 -12.23 6.80
N GLU A 88 11.83 -13.56 6.94
CA GLU A 88 11.04 -14.19 7.99
C GLU A 88 11.54 -13.79 9.39
N SER A 89 12.85 -13.87 9.62
CA SER A 89 13.49 -13.47 10.88
C SER A 89 13.22 -12.00 11.22
N TYR A 90 13.32 -11.10 10.24
CA TYR A 90 13.03 -9.69 10.44
C TYR A 90 11.59 -9.47 10.89
N TYR A 91 10.60 -10.03 10.17
CA TYR A 91 9.19 -9.81 10.50
C TYR A 91 8.75 -10.51 11.79
N GLN A 92 9.38 -11.63 12.15
CA GLN A 92 9.14 -12.29 13.44
C GLN A 92 9.67 -11.47 14.63
N ILE A 93 10.85 -10.88 14.51
CA ILE A 93 11.56 -10.25 15.65
C ILE A 93 11.30 -8.75 15.73
N GLN A 94 11.31 -8.06 14.59
CA GLN A 94 11.32 -6.58 14.51
C GLN A 94 10.08 -6.00 13.82
N GLY A 95 9.22 -6.85 13.25
CA GLY A 95 8.07 -6.44 12.46
C GLY A 95 7.05 -5.61 13.25
N ARG A 96 6.78 -4.41 12.74
CA ARG A 96 5.92 -3.39 13.35
C ARG A 96 4.49 -3.49 12.84
N GLU A 97 3.56 -2.88 13.58
CA GLU A 97 2.13 -2.91 13.28
C GLU A 97 1.77 -2.27 11.93
N TRP A 98 2.44 -1.17 11.57
CA TRP A 98 2.25 -0.54 10.27
C TRP A 98 2.78 -1.40 9.12
N GLU A 99 3.81 -2.23 9.35
CA GLU A 99 4.30 -3.16 8.33
C GLU A 99 3.26 -4.26 8.09
N ARG A 100 2.61 -4.77 9.14
CA ARG A 100 1.48 -5.71 8.99
C ARG A 100 0.38 -5.12 8.10
N TYR A 101 0.04 -3.85 8.34
CA TYR A 101 -0.92 -3.10 7.54
C TYR A 101 -0.51 -3.03 6.06
N ALA A 102 0.76 -2.69 5.77
CA ALA A 102 1.28 -2.64 4.40
C ALA A 102 1.26 -4.02 3.71
N TRP A 103 1.66 -5.08 4.43
CA TRP A 103 1.74 -6.44 3.89
C TRP A 103 0.39 -7.07 3.55
N ILE A 104 -0.74 -6.55 4.03
CA ILE A 104 -2.08 -6.97 3.57
C ILE A 104 -2.21 -6.88 2.05
N LYS A 105 -1.59 -5.85 1.43
CA LYS A 105 -1.67 -5.63 -0.02
C LYS A 105 -0.63 -6.42 -0.82
N ALA A 106 0.34 -7.07 -0.17
CA ALA A 106 1.47 -7.70 -0.83
C ALA A 106 1.03 -8.85 -1.76
N ARG A 107 1.61 -8.88 -2.97
CA ARG A 107 1.38 -9.95 -3.96
C ARG A 107 2.63 -10.19 -4.78
N ILE A 108 2.81 -11.42 -5.25
CA ILE A 108 3.90 -11.74 -6.16
C ILE A 108 3.57 -11.21 -7.56
N ILE A 109 4.49 -10.45 -8.14
CA ILE A 109 4.31 -9.85 -9.47
C ILE A 109 5.24 -10.43 -10.54
N ALA A 110 6.39 -10.96 -10.14
CA ALA A 110 7.45 -11.44 -11.04
C ALA A 110 8.31 -12.53 -10.37
N GLY A 111 9.18 -13.16 -11.17
CA GLY A 111 10.07 -14.24 -10.71
C GLY A 111 9.36 -15.59 -10.56
N ASP A 112 9.93 -16.46 -9.72
CA ASP A 112 9.32 -17.75 -9.37
C ASP A 112 8.12 -17.52 -8.45
N LYS A 113 6.92 -17.60 -9.04
CA LYS A 113 5.66 -17.42 -8.33
C LYS A 113 5.43 -18.49 -7.26
N ALA A 114 5.88 -19.73 -7.47
CA ALA A 114 5.71 -20.79 -6.50
C ALA A 114 6.60 -20.56 -5.27
N ALA A 115 7.85 -20.13 -5.46
CA ALA A 115 8.72 -19.73 -4.36
C ALA A 115 8.16 -18.51 -3.61
N GLY A 116 7.68 -17.49 -4.33
CA GLY A 116 7.10 -16.31 -3.70
C GLY A 116 5.80 -16.61 -2.92
N GLU A 117 4.96 -17.54 -3.37
CA GLU A 117 3.80 -18.00 -2.58
C GLU A 117 4.21 -18.72 -1.29
N LYS A 118 5.32 -19.48 -1.31
CA LYS A 118 5.87 -20.08 -0.08
C LYS A 118 6.26 -18.99 0.92
N LEU A 119 6.93 -17.93 0.47
CA LEU A 119 7.27 -16.80 1.34
C LEU A 119 6.01 -16.12 1.90
N LEU A 120 5.00 -15.84 1.09
CA LEU A 120 3.75 -15.25 1.59
C LEU A 120 3.04 -16.15 2.60
N GLN A 121 3.11 -17.47 2.43
CA GLN A 121 2.61 -18.42 3.42
C GLN A 121 3.41 -18.39 4.73
N GLN A 122 4.74 -18.27 4.66
CA GLN A 122 5.60 -18.10 5.84
C GLN A 122 5.32 -16.79 6.58
N LEU A 123 5.06 -15.70 5.86
CA LEU A 123 4.77 -14.39 6.46
C LEU A 123 3.30 -14.25 6.93
N LYS A 124 2.42 -15.18 6.56
CA LYS A 124 1.00 -15.14 6.91
C LYS A 124 0.73 -14.98 8.42
N PRO A 125 1.44 -15.66 9.35
CA PRO A 125 1.26 -15.48 10.79
C PRO A 125 1.68 -14.10 11.29
N PHE A 126 2.65 -13.45 10.62
CA PHE A 126 3.04 -12.08 10.91
C PHE A 126 1.93 -11.08 10.54
N ILE A 127 1.36 -11.25 9.34
CA ILE A 127 0.32 -10.36 8.78
C ILE A 127 -1.03 -10.55 9.51
N TYR A 128 -1.47 -11.81 9.66
CA TYR A 128 -2.79 -12.18 10.15
C TYR A 128 -2.70 -12.99 11.44
N ARG A 129 -2.53 -12.29 12.56
CA ARG A 129 -2.44 -12.93 13.88
C ARG A 129 -3.76 -13.59 14.29
N ARG A 130 -3.67 -14.80 14.86
CA ARG A 130 -4.81 -15.50 15.47
C ARG A 130 -5.19 -14.98 16.85
N TYR A 131 -4.19 -14.52 17.61
CA TYR A 131 -4.35 -14.03 18.97
C TYR A 131 -3.88 -12.58 19.03
N LEU A 132 -4.69 -11.75 19.67
CA LEU A 132 -4.44 -10.32 19.82
C LEU A 132 -4.48 -9.99 21.29
N ASP A 133 -3.43 -9.35 21.78
CA ASP A 133 -3.40 -8.79 23.12
C ASP A 133 -3.94 -7.34 23.10
N TYR A 134 -4.04 -6.75 24.29
CA TYR A 134 -4.48 -5.38 24.45
C TYR A 134 -3.54 -4.36 23.76
N GLY A 135 -2.24 -4.66 23.69
CA GLY A 135 -1.24 -3.78 23.09
C GLY A 135 -1.44 -3.59 21.58
N VAL A 136 -2.02 -4.59 20.90
CA VAL A 136 -2.40 -4.44 19.50
C VAL A 136 -3.45 -3.35 19.30
N PHE A 137 -4.51 -3.35 20.11
CA PHE A 137 -5.58 -2.36 19.98
C PHE A 137 -5.07 -0.94 20.21
N GLU A 138 -4.14 -0.76 21.14
CA GLU A 138 -3.50 0.54 21.36
C GLU A 138 -2.67 0.95 20.14
N SER A 139 -1.90 0.04 19.56
CA SER A 139 -1.12 0.33 18.35
C SER A 139 -1.99 0.68 17.14
N LEU A 140 -3.17 0.05 17.02
CA LEU A 140 -4.16 0.39 16.00
C LEU A 140 -4.77 1.78 16.23
N ARG A 141 -5.04 2.15 17.48
CA ARG A 141 -5.47 3.52 17.84
C ARG A 141 -4.38 4.54 17.55
N GLU A 142 -3.12 4.25 17.85
CA GLU A 142 -1.99 5.12 17.49
C GLU A 142 -1.89 5.31 15.97
N MET A 143 -2.09 4.24 15.19
CA MET A 143 -2.08 4.32 13.73
C MET A 143 -3.23 5.21 13.22
N LYS A 144 -4.44 5.03 13.75
CA LYS A 144 -5.59 5.91 13.48
C LYS A 144 -5.28 7.36 13.83
N GLY A 145 -4.70 7.62 15.01
CA GLY A 145 -4.34 8.95 15.48
C GLY A 145 -3.29 9.63 14.58
N LYS A 146 -2.29 8.88 14.09
CA LYS A 146 -1.30 9.39 13.12
C LYS A 146 -1.97 9.82 11.81
N ILE A 147 -2.94 9.05 11.32
CA ILE A 147 -3.71 9.40 10.12
C ILE A 147 -4.43 10.74 10.32
N SER A 148 -5.13 10.92 11.44
CA SER A 148 -5.87 12.16 11.75
C SER A 148 -4.94 13.37 11.94
N LEU A 149 -3.81 13.20 12.62
CA LEU A 149 -2.85 14.27 12.89
C LEU A 149 -2.19 14.79 11.60
N GLU A 150 -1.89 13.92 10.65
CA GLU A 150 -1.29 14.29 9.38
C GLU A 150 -2.21 15.22 8.56
N VAL A 151 -3.52 14.93 8.56
CA VAL A 151 -4.53 15.78 7.89
C VAL A 151 -4.52 17.19 8.47
N GLN A 152 -4.52 17.31 9.80
CA GLN A 152 -4.57 18.59 10.50
C GLN A 152 -3.30 19.42 10.30
N ARG A 153 -2.12 18.80 10.38
CA ARG A 153 -0.83 19.50 10.31
C ARG A 153 -0.53 20.10 8.95
N HIS A 154 -0.93 19.40 7.88
CA HIS A 154 -0.56 19.77 6.52
C HIS A 154 -1.68 20.46 5.73
N GLY A 155 -2.82 20.75 6.36
CA GLY A 155 -3.93 21.43 5.69
C GLY A 155 -4.43 20.66 4.46
N MET A 156 -4.41 19.32 4.50
CA MET A 156 -4.67 18.45 3.35
C MET A 156 -6.17 18.34 3.01
N GLN A 157 -6.97 19.36 3.30
CA GLN A 157 -8.42 19.29 3.07
C GLN A 157 -8.76 19.13 1.61
N ASP A 158 -7.99 19.74 0.70
CA ASP A 158 -8.19 19.57 -0.75
C ASP A 158 -7.50 18.33 -1.33
N ASN A 159 -6.91 17.47 -0.48
CA ASN A 159 -6.32 16.21 -0.90
C ASN A 159 -7.35 15.07 -0.84
N ILE A 160 -7.69 14.48 -1.98
CA ILE A 160 -8.71 13.42 -2.06
C ILE A 160 -8.29 12.08 -1.44
N LYS A 161 -6.99 11.85 -1.26
CA LYS A 161 -6.44 10.60 -0.69
C LYS A 161 -6.20 10.72 0.80
N LEU A 162 -5.53 11.79 1.21
CA LEU A 162 -5.05 12.00 2.58
C LEU A 162 -5.95 12.92 3.40
N GLY A 163 -6.81 13.72 2.77
CA GLY A 163 -7.74 14.59 3.49
C GLY A 163 -8.78 13.81 4.29
N SER A 164 -9.46 14.51 5.19
CA SER A 164 -10.57 13.96 5.98
C SER A 164 -11.62 13.35 5.05
N GLY A 165 -12.07 12.13 5.34
CA GLY A 165 -12.98 11.38 4.47
C GLY A 165 -12.37 10.90 3.15
N GLY A 166 -11.04 10.92 3.02
CA GLY A 166 -10.33 10.52 1.81
C GLY A 166 -10.20 9.00 1.64
N ILE A 167 -9.57 8.60 0.53
CA ILE A 167 -9.35 7.19 0.16
C ILE A 167 -8.67 6.41 1.30
N ARG A 168 -7.67 7.02 1.94
CA ARG A 168 -6.90 6.37 3.02
C ARG A 168 -7.76 6.00 4.22
N GLU A 169 -8.77 6.81 4.57
CA GLU A 169 -9.66 6.51 5.69
C GLU A 169 -10.53 5.28 5.39
N ILE A 170 -10.98 5.10 4.14
CA ILE A 170 -11.72 3.90 3.71
C ILE A 170 -10.84 2.66 3.76
N GLU A 171 -9.60 2.75 3.24
CA GLU A 171 -8.65 1.64 3.28
C GLU A 171 -8.34 1.24 4.72
N PHE A 172 -8.08 2.22 5.58
CA PHE A 172 -7.85 1.99 7.01
C PHE A 172 -9.06 1.34 7.67
N PHE A 173 -10.27 1.84 7.38
CA PHE A 173 -11.51 1.30 7.93
C PHE A 173 -11.66 -0.20 7.67
N GLY A 174 -11.44 -0.67 6.44
CA GLY A 174 -11.56 -2.12 6.15
C GLY A 174 -10.35 -2.93 6.61
N GLN A 175 -9.13 -2.42 6.40
CA GLN A 175 -7.89 -3.13 6.71
C GLN A 175 -7.70 -3.36 8.21
N ILE A 176 -8.27 -2.51 9.08
CA ILE A 176 -8.24 -2.76 10.51
C ILE A 176 -8.95 -4.07 10.89
N PHE A 177 -10.07 -4.39 10.24
CA PHE A 177 -10.78 -5.64 10.48
C PHE A 177 -9.96 -6.82 9.97
N GLN A 178 -9.21 -6.64 8.88
CA GLN A 178 -8.27 -7.67 8.40
C GLN A 178 -7.16 -7.93 9.41
N LEU A 179 -6.61 -6.90 10.07
CA LEU A 179 -5.63 -7.05 11.14
C LEU A 179 -6.22 -7.70 12.40
N ILE A 180 -7.47 -7.38 12.75
CA ILE A 180 -8.13 -7.88 13.96
C ILE A 180 -8.72 -9.29 13.78
N ARG A 181 -9.26 -9.59 12.60
CA ARG A 181 -10.07 -10.80 12.35
C ARG A 181 -9.50 -11.68 11.25
N GLY A 182 -8.58 -11.20 10.41
CA GLY A 182 -8.04 -11.97 9.29
C GLY A 182 -7.32 -13.25 9.70
N GLY A 183 -6.81 -13.37 10.93
CA GLY A 183 -6.23 -14.62 11.43
C GLY A 183 -7.24 -15.74 11.73
N VAL A 184 -8.52 -15.39 11.92
CA VAL A 184 -9.61 -16.32 12.24
C VAL A 184 -10.72 -16.37 11.18
N VAL A 185 -10.84 -15.33 10.35
CA VAL A 185 -11.74 -15.25 9.20
C VAL A 185 -10.90 -15.19 7.91
N PRO A 186 -10.61 -16.34 7.27
CA PRO A 186 -9.76 -16.38 6.08
C PRO A 186 -10.30 -15.57 4.90
N ALA A 187 -11.62 -15.37 4.81
CA ALA A 187 -12.25 -14.53 3.77
C ALA A 187 -11.71 -13.08 3.80
N LEU A 188 -11.35 -12.57 4.98
CA LEU A 188 -10.73 -11.25 5.14
C LEU A 188 -9.27 -11.19 4.73
N GLN A 189 -8.68 -12.25 4.16
CA GLN A 189 -7.30 -12.23 3.64
C GLN A 189 -7.24 -11.85 2.15
N THR A 190 -8.30 -11.21 1.64
CA THR A 190 -8.32 -10.59 0.30
C THR A 190 -7.66 -9.21 0.31
N ARG A 191 -7.19 -8.73 -0.84
CA ARG A 191 -6.38 -7.51 -0.94
C ARG A 191 -7.19 -6.26 -1.31
N ARG A 192 -8.26 -6.43 -2.09
CA ARG A 192 -9.03 -5.29 -2.61
C ARG A 192 -10.03 -4.84 -1.56
N ILE A 193 -10.04 -3.54 -1.26
CA ILE A 193 -10.94 -3.00 -0.23
C ILE A 193 -12.41 -3.18 -0.64
N GLN A 194 -12.67 -3.15 -1.95
CA GLN A 194 -14.00 -3.41 -2.52
C GLN A 194 -14.50 -4.84 -2.25
N ASP A 195 -13.60 -5.81 -2.07
CA ASP A 195 -13.96 -7.19 -1.72
C ASP A 195 -14.08 -7.34 -0.19
N VAL A 196 -13.27 -6.61 0.58
CA VAL A 196 -13.28 -6.65 2.05
C VAL A 196 -14.60 -6.13 2.61
N LEU A 197 -15.09 -4.99 2.12
CA LEU A 197 -16.29 -4.33 2.69
C LEU A 197 -17.55 -5.23 2.64
N PRO A 198 -17.88 -5.93 1.53
CA PRO A 198 -18.96 -6.91 1.50
C PRO A 198 -18.77 -8.06 2.49
N ILE A 199 -17.56 -8.60 2.62
CA ILE A 199 -17.26 -9.69 3.56
C ILE A 199 -17.51 -9.23 5.01
N LEU A 200 -17.21 -7.96 5.34
CA LEU A 200 -17.52 -7.42 6.67
C LEU A 200 -19.03 -7.38 6.96
N VAL A 201 -19.88 -7.24 5.95
CA VAL A 201 -21.34 -7.32 6.11
C VAL A 201 -21.77 -8.77 6.30
N GLU A 202 -21.24 -9.70 5.49
CA GLU A 202 -21.56 -11.13 5.57
C GLU A 202 -21.20 -11.72 6.94
N GLU A 203 -20.09 -11.28 7.53
CA GLU A 203 -19.63 -11.67 8.86
C GLU A 203 -20.31 -10.87 10.00
N GLY A 204 -21.18 -9.91 9.68
CA GLY A 204 -21.92 -9.10 10.65
C GLY A 204 -21.07 -8.08 11.42
N PHE A 205 -19.90 -7.70 10.92
CA PHE A 205 -19.03 -6.70 11.55
C PHE A 205 -19.50 -5.26 11.29
N ILE A 206 -20.14 -5.01 10.15
CA ILE A 206 -20.70 -3.71 9.78
C ILE A 206 -22.10 -3.87 9.18
N GLU A 207 -22.90 -2.82 9.28
CA GLU A 207 -24.21 -2.79 8.63
C GLU A 207 -24.07 -2.62 7.11
N LYS A 208 -25.06 -3.14 6.37
CA LYS A 208 -25.09 -3.02 4.90
C LYS A 208 -25.00 -1.58 4.41
N ALA A 209 -25.66 -0.65 5.11
CA ALA A 209 -25.63 0.77 4.78
C ALA A 209 -24.20 1.35 4.84
N VAL A 210 -23.39 0.96 5.85
CA VAL A 210 -22.00 1.39 5.98
C VAL A 210 -21.17 0.93 4.78
N CYS A 211 -21.34 -0.34 4.37
CA CYS A 211 -20.66 -0.90 3.21
C CYS A 211 -21.04 -0.16 1.91
N GLU A 212 -22.34 0.08 1.67
CA GLU A 212 -22.82 0.81 0.50
C GLU A 212 -22.26 2.24 0.44
N GLU A 213 -22.22 2.95 1.58
CA GLU A 213 -21.67 4.31 1.67
C GLU A 213 -20.16 4.36 1.41
N LEU A 214 -19.39 3.44 2.02
CA LEU A 214 -17.94 3.38 1.84
C LEU A 214 -17.55 2.94 0.42
N LEU A 215 -18.28 1.99 -0.18
CA LEU A 215 -18.04 1.58 -1.57
C LEU A 215 -18.33 2.70 -2.56
N ALA A 216 -19.47 3.38 -2.39
CA ALA A 216 -19.83 4.51 -3.25
C ALA A 216 -18.81 5.64 -3.12
N GLY A 217 -18.39 5.96 -1.89
CA GLY A 217 -17.34 6.93 -1.63
C GLY A 217 -15.99 6.54 -2.23
N TYR A 218 -15.58 5.26 -2.09
CA TYR A 218 -14.34 4.75 -2.66
C TYR A 218 -14.31 4.90 -4.18
N VAL A 219 -15.35 4.44 -4.87
CA VAL A 219 -15.45 4.55 -6.34
C VAL A 219 -15.43 6.01 -6.77
N PHE A 220 -16.19 6.88 -6.10
CA PHE A 220 -16.22 8.31 -6.43
C PHE A 220 -14.85 8.98 -6.28
N LEU A 221 -14.16 8.74 -5.15
CA LEU A 221 -12.84 9.32 -4.89
C LEU A 221 -11.77 8.75 -5.82
N ARG A 222 -11.80 7.45 -6.13
CA ARG A 222 -10.88 6.82 -7.08
C ARG A 222 -11.05 7.35 -8.49
N ASN A 223 -12.29 7.51 -8.95
CA ASN A 223 -12.55 8.12 -10.25
C ASN A 223 -12.08 9.57 -10.27
N THR A 224 -12.33 10.34 -9.21
CA THR A 224 -11.82 11.71 -9.07
C THR A 224 -10.29 11.73 -9.15
N GLU A 225 -9.61 10.82 -8.45
CA GLU A 225 -8.15 10.67 -8.50
C GLU A 225 -7.65 10.39 -9.91
N HIS A 226 -8.29 9.45 -10.61
CA HIS A 226 -7.92 9.12 -11.98
C HIS A 226 -8.08 10.33 -12.90
N ARG A 227 -9.19 11.08 -12.81
CA ARG A 227 -9.39 12.30 -13.62
C ARG A 227 -8.38 13.39 -13.35
N LEU A 228 -8.03 13.60 -12.08
CA LEU A 228 -6.99 14.56 -11.67
C LEU A 228 -5.63 14.22 -12.28
N GLN A 229 -5.27 12.93 -12.26
CA GLN A 229 -3.99 12.45 -12.77
C GLN A 229 -3.96 12.45 -14.31
N GLU A 230 -5.04 12.01 -14.96
CA GLU A 230 -5.19 11.97 -16.42
C GLU A 230 -5.09 13.36 -17.07
N TYR A 231 -5.52 14.42 -16.38
CA TYR A 231 -5.54 15.78 -16.92
C TYR A 231 -4.15 16.28 -17.36
N ALA A 232 -3.10 15.90 -16.62
CA ALA A 232 -1.74 16.36 -16.89
C ALA A 232 -0.68 15.24 -16.83
N ASP A 233 -1.12 13.98 -16.76
CA ASP A 233 -0.28 12.81 -16.48
C ASP A 233 0.64 12.98 -15.26
N MET A 234 0.10 13.61 -14.19
CA MET A 234 0.84 13.92 -12.98
C MET A 234 0.34 13.10 -11.80
N GLN A 235 1.25 12.71 -10.91
CA GLN A 235 0.88 12.15 -9.61
C GLN A 235 0.41 13.27 -8.68
N THR A 236 -0.84 13.69 -8.85
CA THR A 236 -1.50 14.63 -7.96
C THR A 236 -2.68 13.96 -7.26
N HIS A 237 -2.90 14.38 -6.02
CA HIS A 237 -4.07 14.07 -5.22
C HIS A 237 -4.80 15.35 -4.78
N GLN A 238 -4.33 16.52 -5.21
CA GLN A 238 -4.87 17.81 -4.84
C GLN A 238 -5.95 18.21 -5.83
N LEU A 239 -7.07 18.72 -5.34
CA LEU A 239 -8.07 19.37 -6.17
C LEU A 239 -7.48 20.61 -6.87
N PRO A 240 -7.93 20.92 -8.09
CA PRO A 240 -7.42 22.07 -8.83
C PRO A 240 -7.75 23.38 -8.11
N PRO A 241 -6.76 24.28 -7.94
CA PRO A 241 -6.96 25.56 -7.27
C PRO A 241 -7.63 26.61 -8.19
N ASP A 242 -7.51 26.45 -9.51
CA ASP A 242 -8.02 27.39 -10.51
C ASP A 242 -9.39 26.98 -11.07
N GLU A 243 -10.17 27.98 -11.50
CA GLU A 243 -11.55 27.79 -11.99
C GLU A 243 -11.62 26.89 -13.23
N LEU A 244 -10.61 26.93 -14.11
CA LEU A 244 -10.58 26.12 -15.32
C LEU A 244 -10.42 24.64 -14.98
N GLY A 245 -9.44 24.30 -14.14
CA GLY A 245 -9.22 22.94 -13.66
C GLY A 245 -10.44 22.40 -12.91
N GLN A 246 -11.09 23.22 -12.09
CA GLN A 246 -12.32 22.87 -11.40
C GLN A 246 -13.47 22.54 -12.35
N ALA A 247 -13.66 23.36 -13.40
CA ALA A 247 -14.67 23.13 -14.42
C ALA A 247 -14.37 21.85 -15.23
N CYS A 248 -13.11 21.64 -15.63
CA CYS A 248 -12.67 20.44 -16.34
C CYS A 248 -12.91 19.16 -15.51
N LEU A 249 -12.53 19.17 -14.22
CA LEU A 249 -12.74 18.05 -13.33
C LEU A 249 -14.24 17.74 -13.18
N ALA A 250 -15.06 18.75 -12.89
CA ALA A 250 -16.50 18.58 -12.75
C ALA A 250 -17.12 17.97 -14.02
N ALA A 251 -16.79 18.51 -15.20
CA ALA A 251 -17.28 18.01 -16.48
C ALA A 251 -16.83 16.55 -16.74
N SER A 252 -15.56 16.21 -16.46
CA SER A 252 -15.02 14.85 -16.63
C SER A 252 -15.65 13.81 -15.70
N MET A 253 -16.19 14.28 -14.57
CA MET A 253 -16.94 13.49 -13.60
C MET A 253 -18.45 13.46 -13.88
N GLY A 254 -18.91 14.12 -14.94
CA GLY A 254 -20.31 14.13 -15.38
C GLY A 254 -21.19 15.16 -14.64
N PHE A 255 -20.60 16.17 -13.99
CA PHE A 255 -21.33 17.24 -13.31
C PHE A 255 -21.47 18.48 -14.18
N GLU A 256 -22.57 19.23 -13.98
CA GLU A 256 -22.84 20.47 -14.71
C GLU A 256 -21.87 21.60 -14.36
N ASN A 257 -21.38 21.65 -13.12
CA ASN A 257 -20.50 22.68 -12.61
C ASN A 257 -19.74 22.22 -11.36
N TRP A 258 -18.71 22.99 -10.97
CA TRP A 258 -17.89 22.74 -9.79
C TRP A 258 -18.68 22.69 -8.49
N LYS A 259 -19.71 23.53 -8.34
CA LYS A 259 -20.54 23.55 -7.13
C LYS A 259 -21.28 22.23 -6.92
N ALA A 260 -21.85 21.66 -7.98
CA ALA A 260 -22.53 20.36 -7.91
C ALA A 260 -21.54 19.23 -7.57
N PHE A 261 -20.38 19.20 -8.22
CA PHE A 261 -19.32 18.23 -7.93
C PHE A 261 -18.82 18.33 -6.48
N SER A 262 -18.45 19.53 -6.04
CA SER A 262 -17.90 19.76 -4.68
C SER A 262 -18.90 19.40 -3.58
N GLN A 263 -20.20 19.66 -3.79
CA GLN A 263 -21.23 19.24 -2.85
C GLN A 263 -21.34 17.71 -2.75
N THR A 264 -21.29 16.99 -3.88
CA THR A 264 -21.29 15.52 -3.87
C THR A 264 -20.02 14.95 -3.24
N LEU A 265 -18.85 15.53 -3.54
CA LEU A 265 -17.59 15.17 -2.92
C LEU A 265 -17.66 15.34 -1.39
N PHE A 266 -18.17 16.48 -0.92
CA PHE A 266 -18.34 16.76 0.50
C PHE A 266 -19.25 15.73 1.18
N MET A 267 -20.40 15.41 0.59
CA MET A 267 -21.31 14.39 1.15
C MET A 267 -20.68 13.01 1.29
N HIS A 268 -19.86 12.58 0.31
CA HIS A 268 -19.12 11.32 0.44
C HIS A 268 -18.08 11.39 1.56
N ARG A 269 -17.29 12.46 1.61
CA ARG A 269 -16.21 12.63 2.59
C ARG A 269 -16.73 12.72 4.02
N GLU A 270 -17.82 13.43 4.26
CA GLU A 270 -18.45 13.51 5.58
C GLU A 270 -18.86 12.13 6.10
N LYS A 271 -19.50 11.31 5.25
CA LYS A 271 -19.90 9.95 5.62
C LYS A 271 -18.70 9.06 5.92
N ILE A 272 -17.70 9.07 5.04
CA ILE A 272 -16.46 8.29 5.22
C ILE A 272 -15.79 8.70 6.53
N HIS A 273 -15.66 10.00 6.77
CA HIS A 273 -15.00 10.53 7.95
C HIS A 273 -15.75 10.18 9.24
N TRP A 274 -17.09 10.21 9.20
CA TRP A 274 -17.92 9.77 10.31
C TRP A 274 -17.68 8.28 10.64
N HIS A 275 -17.69 7.40 9.64
CA HIS A 275 -17.40 5.96 9.83
C HIS A 275 -15.97 5.74 10.36
N PHE A 276 -15.00 6.49 9.84
CA PHE A 276 -13.62 6.44 10.32
C PHE A 276 -13.50 6.87 11.78
N ASN A 277 -14.20 7.94 12.19
CA ASN A 277 -14.15 8.44 13.56
C ASN A 277 -14.82 7.48 14.56
N THR A 278 -15.94 6.86 14.21
CA THR A 278 -16.63 5.88 15.07
C THR A 278 -15.89 4.55 15.21
N LEU A 279 -14.91 4.27 14.35
CA LEU A 279 -14.06 3.08 14.40
C LEU A 279 -13.23 3.02 15.70
N LEU A 280 -13.23 1.87 16.39
CA LEU A 280 -12.50 1.65 17.65
C LEU A 280 -12.92 2.56 18.83
N GLU A 281 -14.00 3.34 18.69
CA GLU A 281 -14.60 3.98 19.85
C GLU A 281 -15.16 2.90 20.77
N LEU A 282 -14.83 3.00 22.06
CA LEU A 282 -15.49 2.18 23.07
C LEU A 282 -16.96 2.57 23.05
N ARG A 283 -17.83 1.71 22.52
CA ARG A 283 -19.24 1.76 22.90
C ARG A 283 -19.25 1.51 24.40
N ASN A 284 -19.34 2.59 25.19
CA ASN A 284 -19.67 2.51 26.59
C ASN A 284 -21.02 1.81 26.67
N ALA A 285 -20.99 0.52 27.01
CA ALA A 285 -22.16 -0.25 27.40
C ALA A 285 -22.53 0.11 28.84
#